data_AF-A0A1C3JCW7-F1
#
_entry.id   AF-A0A1C3JCW7-F1
#
_cell.length_a   1.000
_cell.length_b   1.000
_cell.length_c   1.000
_cell.angle_alpha   90.00
_cell.angle_beta   90.00
_cell.angle_gamma   90.00
#
_symmetry.space_group_name_H-M   'P 1'
#
loop_
_entity.id
_entity.type
_entity.pdbx_description
1 polymer ?
#
loop_
_entity_poly.entity_id
_entity_poly.type
_entity_poly.pdbx_seq_one_letter_code
_entity_poly.pdbx_strand_id
1 'polypeptide(L)'
;MSQLKAQETINRLISWIAERDELNDFGEYRNGDKVNRANLIDEGVLKRSQLSVNGNPKLKELLVEAEMRWYGESNESIASHKDARERAERRSNQNSAEMSRLRKELAEVKAELSPLKSELASLRSENQELRQELGIQKSREAAVVRNYGELSGWD
;
A
#
# COMPACT_ATOMS: atom_id res chain seq x y z
N MET A 1 -28.09 9.34 -55.94
CA MET A 1 -26.60 9.26 -56.06
C MET A 1 -25.85 9.72 -54.81
N SER A 2 -26.23 10.84 -54.16
CA SER A 2 -25.49 11.36 -52.99
C SER A 2 -25.46 10.40 -51.78
N GLN A 3 -26.60 9.80 -51.42
CA GLN A 3 -26.67 8.85 -50.30
C GLN A 3 -25.88 7.56 -50.53
N LEU A 4 -25.85 7.05 -51.77
CA LEU A 4 -25.10 5.85 -52.11
C LEU A 4 -23.59 6.04 -51.89
N LYS A 5 -23.04 7.18 -52.35
CA LYS A 5 -21.63 7.55 -52.14
C LYS A 5 -21.28 7.76 -50.66
N ALA A 6 -22.23 8.30 -49.88
CA ALA A 6 -22.05 8.43 -48.44
C ALA A 6 -21.99 7.06 -47.76
N GLN A 7 -22.84 6.11 -48.17
CA GLN A 7 -22.85 4.75 -47.64
C GLN A 7 -21.59 3.98 -48.02
N GLU A 8 -21.11 4.09 -49.27
CA GLU A 8 -19.84 3.49 -49.69
C GLU A 8 -18.67 3.97 -48.85
N THR A 9 -18.65 5.26 -48.48
CA THR A 9 -17.61 5.83 -47.62
C THR A 9 -17.67 5.24 -46.22
N ILE A 10 -18.88 5.09 -45.66
CA ILE A 10 -19.08 4.45 -44.35
C ILE A 10 -18.58 3.00 -44.39
N ASN A 11 -18.98 2.24 -45.41
CA ASN A 11 -18.59 0.84 -45.53
C ASN A 11 -17.07 0.67 -45.67
N ARG A 12 -16.39 1.58 -46.38
CA ARG A 12 -14.92 1.55 -46.47
C ARG A 12 -14.27 1.73 -45.10
N LEU A 13 -14.75 2.69 -44.30
CA LEU A 13 -14.24 2.89 -42.95
C LEU A 13 -14.52 1.68 -42.05
N ILE A 14 -15.72 1.10 -42.10
CA ILE A 14 -16.05 -0.12 -41.34
C ILE A 14 -15.12 -1.26 -41.70
N SER A 15 -14.89 -1.48 -43.00
CA SER A 15 -14.01 -2.55 -43.48
C SER A 15 -12.58 -2.35 -43.01
N TRP A 16 -12.09 -1.10 -43.10
CA TRP A 16 -10.76 -0.75 -42.62
C TRP A 16 -10.62 -1.00 -41.10
N ILE A 17 -11.61 -0.56 -40.30
CA ILE A 17 -11.63 -0.81 -38.86
C ILE A 17 -11.59 -2.33 -38.57
N ALA A 18 -12.42 -3.11 -39.24
CA ALA A 18 -12.48 -4.55 -39.05
C ALA A 18 -11.17 -5.26 -39.43
N GLU A 19 -10.50 -4.80 -40.49
CA GLU A 19 -9.19 -5.33 -40.88
C GLU A 19 -8.11 -5.02 -39.83
N ARG A 20 -8.08 -3.79 -39.30
CA ARG A 20 -7.14 -3.44 -38.21
C ARG A 20 -7.45 -4.23 -36.93
N ASP A 21 -8.72 -4.53 -36.65
CA ASP A 21 -9.12 -5.40 -35.55
C ASP A 21 -8.59 -6.84 -35.74
N GLU A 22 -8.68 -7.38 -36.94
CA GLU A 22 -8.22 -8.73 -37.27
C GLU A 22 -6.70 -8.86 -37.23
N LEU A 23 -5.99 -7.85 -37.74
CA LEU A 23 -4.52 -7.79 -37.75
C LEU A 23 -3.94 -7.39 -36.39
N ASN A 24 -4.75 -6.79 -35.51
CA ASN A 24 -4.34 -6.30 -34.19
C ASN A 24 -3.14 -5.34 -34.25
N ASP A 25 -3.09 -4.49 -35.27
CA ASP A 25 -2.00 -3.54 -35.58
C ASP A 25 -2.43 -2.07 -35.40
N PHE A 26 -3.66 -1.82 -34.91
CA PHE A 26 -4.23 -0.49 -34.69
C PHE A 26 -3.36 0.44 -33.81
N GLY A 27 -2.38 -0.10 -33.07
CA GLY A 27 -1.38 0.66 -32.33
C GLY A 27 -0.47 1.53 -33.20
N GLU A 28 -0.17 1.11 -34.44
CA GLU A 28 0.67 1.87 -35.39
C GLU A 28 -0.02 3.16 -35.89
N TYR A 29 -1.34 3.19 -35.79
CA TYR A 29 -2.19 4.29 -36.25
C TYR A 29 -2.51 5.30 -35.16
N ARG A 30 -1.91 5.17 -33.98
CA ARG A 30 -2.25 5.95 -32.79
C ARG A 30 -1.64 7.36 -32.84
N ASN A 31 -2.46 8.37 -32.55
CA ASN A 31 -2.04 9.73 -32.20
C ASN A 31 -2.72 10.15 -30.89
N GLY A 32 -2.03 9.93 -29.77
CA GLY A 32 -2.60 10.18 -28.43
C GLY A 32 -3.72 9.20 -28.09
N ASP A 33 -4.93 9.70 -27.89
CA ASP A 33 -6.15 8.92 -27.62
C ASP A 33 -6.97 8.62 -28.88
N LYS A 34 -6.47 9.00 -30.07
CA LYS A 34 -7.23 8.97 -31.33
C LYS A 34 -6.47 8.28 -32.44
N VAL A 35 -7.20 7.87 -33.48
CA VAL A 35 -6.60 7.41 -34.73
C VAL A 35 -6.01 8.60 -35.46
N ASN A 36 -4.77 8.48 -35.92
CA ASN A 36 -4.14 9.47 -36.76
C ASN A 36 -4.89 9.60 -38.08
N ARG A 37 -5.61 10.71 -38.24
CA ARG A 37 -6.43 10.97 -39.42
C ARG A 37 -5.61 11.07 -40.72
N ALA A 38 -4.31 11.36 -40.63
CA ALA A 38 -3.42 11.36 -41.80
C ALA A 38 -3.33 9.96 -42.42
N ASN A 39 -3.17 8.91 -41.61
CA ASN A 39 -3.07 7.54 -42.09
C ASN A 39 -4.34 7.11 -42.84
N LEU A 40 -5.53 7.52 -42.39
CA LEU A 40 -6.80 7.26 -43.09
C LEU A 40 -6.85 7.89 -44.49
N ILE A 41 -6.13 9.01 -44.69
CA ILE A 41 -6.01 9.68 -45.98
C ILE A 41 -4.98 8.97 -46.84
N ASP A 42 -3.83 8.63 -46.27
CA ASP A 42 -2.72 7.99 -46.97
C ASP A 42 -3.10 6.60 -47.49
N GLU A 43 -3.90 5.86 -46.71
CA GLU A 43 -4.45 4.55 -47.11
C GLU A 43 -5.72 4.67 -47.97
N GLY A 44 -6.15 5.89 -48.29
CA GLY A 44 -7.31 6.13 -49.17
C GLY A 44 -8.66 5.75 -48.56
N VAL A 45 -8.72 5.50 -47.25
CA VAL A 45 -9.95 5.18 -46.52
C VAL A 45 -10.92 6.37 -46.55
N LEU A 46 -10.42 7.55 -46.19
CA LEU A 46 -11.18 8.80 -46.13
C LEU A 46 -10.42 9.95 -46.79
N LYS A 47 -11.16 10.89 -47.38
CA LYS A 47 -10.61 12.15 -47.87
C LYS A 47 -10.59 13.20 -46.77
N ARG A 48 -9.66 14.15 -46.85
CA ARG A 48 -9.57 15.29 -45.92
C ARG A 48 -10.91 16.05 -45.75
N SER A 49 -11.70 16.18 -46.81
CA SER A 49 -13.02 16.82 -46.76
C SER A 49 -14.07 16.03 -45.94
N GLN A 50 -13.94 14.71 -45.86
CA GLN A 50 -14.85 13.83 -45.12
C GLN A 50 -14.55 13.84 -43.60
N LEU A 51 -13.33 14.21 -43.23
CA LEU A 51 -12.85 14.39 -41.86
C LEU A 51 -13.12 15.79 -41.28
N SER A 52 -13.79 16.66 -42.06
CA SER A 52 -14.18 18.00 -41.63
C SER A 52 -15.07 17.97 -40.38
N VAL A 53 -15.06 19.06 -39.60
CA VAL A 53 -16.01 19.30 -38.50
C VAL A 53 -17.46 19.24 -38.99
N ASN A 54 -17.73 19.56 -40.26
CA ASN A 54 -19.05 19.43 -40.89
C ASN A 54 -19.23 18.11 -41.68
N GLY A 55 -18.35 17.13 -41.46
CA GLY A 55 -18.39 15.81 -42.08
C GLY A 55 -19.55 14.94 -41.58
N ASN A 56 -19.70 13.76 -42.19
CA ASN A 56 -20.79 12.83 -41.89
C ASN A 56 -20.74 12.38 -40.41
N PRO A 57 -21.81 12.58 -39.61
CA PRO A 57 -21.81 12.22 -38.19
C PRO A 57 -21.57 10.73 -37.95
N LYS A 58 -22.04 9.85 -38.84
CA LYS A 58 -21.84 8.40 -38.69
C LYS A 58 -20.37 8.01 -38.78
N LEU A 59 -19.59 8.68 -39.61
CA LEU A 59 -18.14 8.44 -39.68
C LEU A 59 -17.44 8.82 -38.37
N LYS A 60 -17.89 9.91 -37.72
CA LYS A 60 -17.33 10.34 -36.45
C LYS A 60 -17.65 9.33 -35.34
N GLU A 61 -18.89 8.87 -35.29
CA GLU A 61 -19.33 7.86 -34.31
C GLU A 61 -18.48 6.60 -34.43
N LEU A 62 -18.32 6.05 -35.64
CA LEU A 62 -17.49 4.87 -35.89
C LEU A 62 -16.03 5.06 -35.46
N LEU A 63 -15.46 6.24 -35.73
CA LEU A 63 -14.09 6.54 -35.32
C LEU A 63 -13.97 6.64 -33.80
N VAL A 64 -14.91 7.29 -33.12
CA VAL A 64 -14.91 7.40 -31.65
C VAL A 64 -15.08 6.02 -31.00
N GLU A 65 -15.98 5.18 -31.52
CA GLU A 65 -16.16 3.81 -31.05
C GLU A 65 -14.87 2.98 -31.22
N ALA A 66 -14.22 3.07 -32.38
CA ALA A 66 -12.95 2.40 -32.62
C ALA A 66 -11.84 2.93 -31.69
N GLU A 67 -11.74 4.24 -31.50
CA GLU A 67 -10.75 4.89 -30.63
C GLU A 67 -10.92 4.49 -29.16
N MET A 68 -12.16 4.47 -28.66
CA MET A 68 -12.46 4.02 -27.30
C MET A 68 -12.06 2.56 -27.11
N ARG A 69 -12.36 1.70 -28.08
CA ARG A 69 -12.03 0.29 -28.03
C ARG A 69 -10.52 0.03 -28.13
N TRP A 70 -9.82 0.71 -29.03
CA TRP A 70 -8.39 0.50 -29.28
C TRP A 70 -7.48 1.17 -28.27
N TYR A 71 -7.88 2.34 -27.76
CA TYR A 71 -7.01 3.21 -26.96
C TYR A 71 -7.55 3.52 -25.57
N GLY A 72 -8.82 3.19 -25.28
CA GLY A 72 -9.47 3.45 -23.99
C GLY A 72 -8.95 2.57 -22.86
N GLU A 73 -8.73 1.27 -23.11
CA GLU A 73 -8.21 0.33 -22.10
C GLU A 73 -6.82 0.73 -21.58
N SER A 74 -5.99 1.34 -22.43
CA SER A 74 -4.66 1.83 -22.05
C SER A 74 -4.75 2.92 -20.97
N ASN A 75 -5.76 3.78 -21.00
CA ASN A 75 -5.91 4.86 -20.02
C ASN A 75 -6.47 4.34 -18.69
N GLU A 76 -7.41 3.39 -18.72
CA GLU A 76 -7.96 2.76 -17.52
C GLU A 76 -6.90 1.92 -16.80
N SER A 77 -6.06 1.19 -17.55
CA SER A 77 -4.91 0.48 -16.99
C SER A 77 -3.89 1.43 -16.35
N ILE A 78 -3.55 2.55 -17.01
CA ILE A 78 -2.64 3.56 -16.44
C ILE A 78 -3.23 4.20 -15.17
N ALA A 79 -4.51 4.56 -15.19
CA ALA A 79 -5.20 5.09 -14.02
C ALA A 79 -5.23 4.08 -12.87
N SER A 80 -5.56 2.83 -13.15
CA SER A 80 -5.55 1.73 -12.18
C SER A 80 -4.16 1.49 -11.59
N HIS A 81 -3.10 1.49 -12.41
CA HIS A 81 -1.72 1.39 -11.95
C HIS A 81 -1.30 2.58 -11.09
N LYS A 82 -1.71 3.80 -11.46
CA LYS A 82 -1.48 5.02 -10.67
C LYS A 82 -2.17 4.91 -9.30
N ASP A 83 -3.43 4.52 -9.26
CA ASP A 83 -4.21 4.36 -8.02
C ASP A 83 -3.67 3.22 -7.14
N ALA A 84 -3.21 2.13 -7.77
CA ALA A 84 -2.55 1.03 -7.06
C ALA A 84 -1.22 1.49 -6.43
N ARG A 85 -0.43 2.27 -7.17
CA ARG A 85 0.83 2.86 -6.67
C ARG A 85 0.57 3.84 -5.52
N GLU A 86 -0.40 4.73 -5.66
CA GLU A 86 -0.75 5.69 -4.62
C GLU A 86 -1.25 5.01 -3.34
N ARG A 87 -2.05 3.93 -3.48
CA ARG A 87 -2.46 3.08 -2.34
C ARG A 87 -1.27 2.36 -1.71
N ALA A 88 -0.34 1.85 -2.50
CA ALA A 88 0.88 1.20 -1.98
C ALA A 88 1.76 2.20 -1.22
N GLU A 89 1.92 3.41 -1.73
CA GLU A 89 2.70 4.48 -1.10
C GLU A 89 2.05 4.94 0.22
N ARG A 90 0.73 5.14 0.25
CA ARG A 90 0.00 5.44 1.50
C ARG A 90 0.22 4.37 2.56
N ARG A 91 0.10 3.10 2.20
CA ARG A 91 0.36 1.97 3.13
C ARG A 91 1.80 1.94 3.60
N SER A 92 2.77 2.16 2.70
CA SER A 92 4.19 2.23 3.07
C SER A 92 4.45 3.34 4.08
N ASN A 93 3.86 4.52 3.88
CA ASN A 93 4.00 5.65 4.78
C ASN A 93 3.34 5.40 6.14
N GLN A 94 2.15 4.77 6.15
CA GLN A 94 1.49 4.33 7.37
C GLN A 94 2.34 3.33 8.16
N ASN A 95 2.85 2.29 7.49
CA ASN A 95 3.70 1.27 8.12
C ASN A 95 4.99 1.88 8.67
N SER A 96 5.60 2.83 7.95
CA SER A 96 6.80 3.54 8.41
C SER A 96 6.52 4.36 9.68
N ALA A 97 5.39 5.07 9.72
CA ALA A 97 4.97 5.82 10.89
C ALA A 97 4.69 4.91 12.10
N GLU A 98 4.00 3.79 11.88
CA GLU A 98 3.73 2.79 12.92
C GLU A 98 5.02 2.16 13.46
N MET A 99 5.95 1.78 12.57
CA MET A 99 7.26 1.25 12.95
C MET A 99 8.05 2.25 13.81
N SER A 100 7.99 3.54 13.48
CA SER A 100 8.63 4.60 14.28
C SER A 100 8.02 4.71 15.67
N ARG A 101 6.68 4.64 15.79
CA ARG A 101 5.97 4.64 17.08
C ARG A 101 6.35 3.42 17.93
N LEU A 102 6.30 2.22 17.36
CA LEU A 102 6.66 0.99 18.06
C LEU A 102 8.12 1.00 18.56
N ARG A 103 9.05 1.58 17.79
CA ARG A 103 10.44 1.76 18.24
C ARG A 103 10.54 2.69 19.44
N LYS A 104 9.75 3.77 19.48
CA LYS A 104 9.71 4.70 20.61
C LYS A 104 9.14 4.03 21.86
N GLU A 105 8.00 3.35 21.73
CA GLU A 105 7.39 2.60 22.83
C GLU A 105 8.33 1.52 23.39
N LEU A 106 9.03 0.79 22.51
CA LEU A 106 10.03 -0.20 22.94
C LEU A 106 11.20 0.45 23.70
N ALA A 107 11.63 1.65 23.31
CA ALA A 107 12.69 2.38 24.01
C ALA A 107 12.22 2.84 25.40
N GLU A 108 10.98 3.32 25.51
CA GLU A 108 10.36 3.72 26.78
C GLU A 108 10.24 2.53 27.73
N VAL A 109 9.68 1.40 27.28
CA VAL A 109 9.58 0.16 28.09
C VAL A 109 10.96 -0.32 28.56
N LYS A 110 11.98 -0.24 27.70
CA LYS A 110 13.36 -0.59 28.10
C LYS A 110 13.91 0.37 29.15
N ALA A 111 13.63 1.67 29.03
CA ALA A 111 14.04 2.67 30.01
C ALA A 111 13.38 2.45 31.36
N GLU A 112 12.10 2.06 31.39
CA GLU A 112 11.36 1.73 32.63
C GLU A 112 11.80 0.40 33.26
N LEU A 113 12.15 -0.61 32.46
CA LEU A 113 12.61 -1.91 32.98
C LEU A 113 13.98 -1.83 33.68
N SER A 114 14.85 -0.91 33.26
CA SER A 114 16.19 -0.76 33.84
C SER A 114 16.18 -0.42 35.35
N PRO A 115 15.50 0.64 35.82
CA PRO A 115 15.43 0.95 37.24
C PRO A 115 14.72 -0.14 38.04
N LEU A 116 13.66 -0.75 37.51
CA LEU A 116 12.94 -1.85 38.20
C LEU A 116 13.86 -3.06 38.46
N LYS A 117 14.75 -3.39 37.52
CA LYS A 117 15.76 -4.45 37.74
C LYS A 117 16.74 -4.07 38.85
N SER A 118 17.16 -2.82 38.91
CA SER A 118 18.05 -2.32 39.96
C SER A 118 17.38 -2.35 41.33
N GLU A 119 16.13 -1.88 41.42
CA GLU A 119 15.34 -1.89 42.65
C GLU A 119 15.13 -3.31 43.16
N LEU A 120 14.79 -4.24 42.26
CA LEU A 120 14.61 -5.65 42.60
C LEU A 120 15.92 -6.31 43.10
N ALA A 121 17.08 -5.90 42.58
CA ALA A 121 18.37 -6.36 43.10
C ALA A 121 18.64 -5.81 44.51
N SER A 122 18.32 -4.53 44.75
CA SER A 122 18.45 -3.90 46.07
C SER A 122 17.57 -4.60 47.12
N LEU A 123 16.28 -4.79 46.81
CA LEU A 123 15.33 -5.46 47.70
C LEU A 123 15.74 -6.90 48.01
N ARG A 124 16.38 -7.61 47.07
CA ARG A 124 16.94 -8.94 47.33
C ARG A 124 18.10 -8.90 48.32
N SER A 125 18.99 -7.91 48.21
CA SER A 125 20.10 -7.73 49.16
C SER A 125 19.57 -7.43 50.56
N GLU A 126 18.65 -6.46 50.66
CA GLU A 126 18.03 -6.08 51.94
C GLU A 126 17.29 -7.26 52.58
N ASN A 127 16.57 -8.07 51.80
CA ASN A 127 15.91 -9.27 52.31
C ASN A 127 16.92 -10.30 52.84
N GLN A 128 18.09 -10.43 52.20
CA GLN A 128 19.14 -11.33 52.65
C GLN A 128 19.78 -10.84 53.97
N GLU A 129 19.99 -9.55 54.12
CA GLU A 129 20.50 -8.93 55.36
C GLU A 129 19.51 -9.13 56.51
N LEU A 130 18.23 -8.82 56.30
CA LEU A 130 17.18 -9.03 57.31
C LEU A 130 17.07 -10.50 57.76
N ARG A 131 17.25 -11.45 56.83
CA ARG A 131 17.28 -12.88 57.17
C ARG A 131 18.47 -13.24 58.06
N GLN A 132 19.64 -12.64 57.83
CA GLN A 132 20.81 -12.86 58.67
C GLN A 132 20.61 -12.27 60.06
N GLU A 133 20.12 -11.03 60.15
CA GLU A 133 19.82 -10.36 61.41
C GLU A 133 18.81 -11.16 62.25
N LEU A 134 17.73 -11.64 61.63
CA LEU A 134 16.75 -12.49 62.29
C LEU A 134 17.37 -13.80 62.79
N GLY A 135 18.29 -14.40 62.04
CA GLY A 135 19.03 -15.59 62.46
C GLY A 135 19.92 -15.33 63.69
N ILE A 136 20.61 -14.18 63.71
CA ILE A 136 21.41 -13.73 64.85
C ILE A 136 20.51 -13.49 66.07
N GLN A 137 19.38 -12.80 65.90
CA GLN A 137 18.44 -12.53 66.99
C GLN A 137 17.91 -13.82 67.60
N LYS A 138 17.47 -14.78 66.77
CA LYS A 138 17.03 -16.11 67.23
C LYS A 138 18.12 -16.85 68.02
N SER A 139 19.37 -16.75 67.57
CA SER A 139 20.50 -17.37 68.26
C SER A 139 20.76 -16.72 69.62
N ARG A 140 20.66 -15.39 69.70
CA ARG A 140 20.77 -14.63 70.97
C ARG A 140 19.64 -14.99 71.92
N GLU A 141 18.41 -15.02 71.44
CA GLU A 141 17.23 -15.41 72.22
C GLU A 141 17.38 -16.83 72.78
N ALA A 142 17.78 -17.79 71.95
CA ALA A 142 18.04 -19.16 72.38
C ALA A 142 19.15 -19.24 73.44
N ALA A 143 20.20 -18.43 73.36
CA ALA A 143 21.26 -18.38 74.36
C ALA A 143 20.76 -17.78 75.70
N VAL A 144 19.94 -16.72 75.66
CA VAL A 144 19.31 -16.15 76.86
C VAL A 144 18.41 -17.17 77.54
N VAL A 145 17.55 -17.85 76.77
CA VAL A 145 16.68 -18.91 77.30
C VAL A 145 17.50 -20.04 77.93
N ARG A 146 18.60 -20.46 77.29
CA ARG A 146 19.48 -21.50 77.86
C ARG A 146 20.13 -21.06 79.17
N ASN A 147 20.62 -19.83 79.23
CA ASN A 147 21.33 -19.32 80.41
C ASN A 147 20.41 -18.98 81.57
N TYR A 148 19.19 -18.48 81.31
CA TYR A 148 18.29 -17.93 82.32
C TYR A 148 16.97 -18.70 82.49
N GLY A 149 16.61 -19.60 81.58
CA GLY A 149 15.41 -20.45 81.70
C GLY A 149 15.57 -21.57 82.75
N GLU A 150 16.80 -22.02 82.98
CA GLU A 150 17.13 -23.02 84.01
C GLU A 150 17.18 -22.42 85.43
N LEU A 151 17.24 -21.08 85.55
CA LEU A 151 17.24 -20.34 86.82
C LEU A 151 15.85 -20.27 87.49
N SER A 152 14.88 -21.08 87.07
CA SER A 152 13.54 -21.16 87.67
C SER A 152 13.47 -21.99 88.96
N GLY A 153 14.59 -22.54 89.43
CA GLY A 153 14.70 -23.15 90.76
C GLY A 153 15.67 -22.38 91.65
N TRP A 154 15.19 -21.32 92.30
CA TRP A 154 15.82 -20.85 93.53
C TRP A 154 15.16 -21.58 94.70
N ASP A 155 15.87 -22.56 95.27
CA ASP A 155 15.97 -22.73 96.73
C ASP A 155 16.91 -21.65 97.28
#